data_AF-A0A4V2AJ73-F1
#
_entry.id   AF-A0A4V2AJ73-F1
#
_cell.length_a   1.000
_cell.length_b   1.000
_cell.length_c   1.000
_cell.angle_alpha   90.00
_cell.angle_beta   90.00
_cell.angle_gamma   90.00
#
_symmetry.space_group_name_H-M   'P 1'
#
loop_
_entity.id
_entity.type
_entity.pdbx_description
1 polymer ?
#
loop_
_entity_poly.entity_id
_entity_poly.type
_entity_poly.pdbx_seq_one_letter_code
_entity_poly.pdbx_strand_id
1 'polypeptide(L)'
;MGVWARQRSVLVAGLTWGCIVLAPATSRAQFREWAPEARGFGIFMGYNWGEPRGVEWGFEAVMSRPFQPQPRCSDEARAGFGPVLRVTMVGGSRLALTGAFHLGGESERSVLAFDGELGGTLAFGKDGLRAGIHSGALVESVVFNFYGRQDWLMSSYSMGGGFRYLPTFGPLDQCAG
;
A
#
# COMPACT_ATOMS: atom_id res chain seq x y z
N MET A 1 47.46 -1.08 -14.25
CA MET A 1 47.07 0.32 -14.02
C MET A 1 45.71 0.53 -14.66
N GLY A 2 44.59 0.81 -14.01
CA GLY A 2 44.21 0.91 -12.60
C GLY A 2 42.68 0.86 -12.59
N VAL A 3 42.11 -0.02 -11.77
CA VAL A 3 40.70 -0.36 -11.65
C VAL A 3 39.91 0.85 -11.14
N TRP A 4 39.09 1.49 -11.98
CA TRP A 4 38.31 2.69 -11.63
C TRP A 4 36.85 2.62 -12.15
N ALA A 5 36.19 1.48 -11.97
CA ALA A 5 34.77 1.36 -12.28
C ALA A 5 34.09 0.26 -11.48
N ARG A 6 33.86 0.49 -10.17
CA ARG A 6 32.89 -0.25 -9.33
C ARG A 6 32.91 0.32 -7.92
N GLN A 7 32.10 1.34 -7.63
CA GLN A 7 31.70 1.70 -6.25
C GLN A 7 30.67 2.83 -6.22
N ARG A 8 29.47 2.64 -6.78
CA ARG A 8 28.36 3.60 -6.59
C ARG A 8 26.98 2.99 -6.29
N SER A 9 26.88 1.72 -5.92
CA SER A 9 25.56 1.05 -5.79
C SER A 9 25.40 0.20 -4.52
N VAL A 10 25.76 0.71 -3.33
CA VAL A 10 25.49 -0.02 -2.07
C VAL A 10 24.78 0.82 -0.99
N LEU A 11 24.59 2.13 -1.18
CA LEU A 11 24.09 3.01 -0.11
C LEU A 11 22.57 3.21 -0.03
N VAL A 12 21.74 2.41 -0.71
CA VAL A 12 20.27 2.45 -0.55
C VAL A 12 19.71 1.19 0.12
N ALA A 13 20.53 0.17 0.34
CA ALA A 13 20.10 -1.09 0.97
C ALA A 13 20.05 -1.03 2.52
N GLY A 14 20.51 0.06 3.14
CA GLY A 14 20.69 0.14 4.60
C GLY A 14 19.51 0.67 5.40
N LEU A 15 18.50 1.28 4.77
CA LEU A 15 17.40 1.95 5.48
C LEU A 15 16.03 1.26 5.33
N THR A 16 15.88 0.31 4.40
CA THR A 16 14.60 -0.39 4.14
C THR A 16 14.37 -1.63 5.02
N TRP A 17 15.39 -2.14 5.71
CA TRP A 17 15.25 -3.26 6.64
C TRP A 17 14.88 -2.84 8.07
N GLY A 18 15.03 -1.56 8.43
CA GLY A 18 14.85 -1.07 9.80
C GLY A 18 13.39 -0.84 10.23
N CYS A 19 12.44 -0.84 9.30
CA CYS A 19 11.02 -0.57 9.60
C CYS A 19 10.12 -1.81 9.51
N ILE A 20 10.65 -2.97 9.14
CA ILE A 20 9.91 -4.23 9.15
C ILE A 20 10.18 -4.89 10.51
N VAL A 21 9.13 -5.01 11.32
CA VAL A 21 9.06 -5.74 12.60
C VAL A 21 9.52 -4.98 13.87
N LEU A 22 8.75 -3.97 14.26
CA LEU A 22 8.51 -3.69 15.69
C LEU A 22 7.01 -3.82 15.99
N ALA A 23 6.45 -5.00 15.71
CA ALA A 23 5.17 -5.41 16.29
C ALA A 23 5.48 -6.30 17.53
N PRO A 24 4.98 -5.96 18.73
CA PRO A 24 5.26 -6.74 19.94
C PRO A 24 4.67 -8.16 19.82
N ALA A 25 5.53 -9.17 20.02
CA ALA A 25 5.26 -10.60 19.83
C ALA A 25 4.32 -11.24 20.90
N THR A 26 3.50 -10.47 21.61
CA THR A 26 2.75 -10.97 22.78
C THR A 26 1.23 -11.03 22.62
N SER A 27 0.65 -10.61 21.49
CA SER A 27 -0.80 -10.78 21.28
C SER A 27 -1.11 -12.17 20.72
N ARG A 28 -1.57 -13.09 21.58
CA ARG A 28 -2.30 -14.29 21.17
C ARG A 28 -3.68 -13.86 20.64
N ALA A 29 -3.73 -13.35 19.41
CA ALA A 29 -4.99 -13.07 18.74
C ALA A 29 -5.64 -14.42 18.35
N GLN A 30 -6.73 -14.78 19.03
CA GLN A 30 -7.61 -15.84 18.55
C GLN A 30 -8.19 -15.37 17.21
N PHE A 31 -7.79 -16.00 16.10
CA PHE A 31 -8.35 -15.74 14.77
C PHE A 31 -9.77 -16.29 14.68
N ARG A 32 -10.70 -15.62 15.37
CA ARG A 32 -12.14 -15.77 15.14
C ARG A 32 -12.44 -15.06 13.82
N GLU A 33 -13.15 -15.77 12.93
CA GLU A 33 -13.75 -15.36 11.65
C GLU A 33 -13.31 -13.97 11.14
N TRP A 34 -12.51 -13.94 10.08
CA TRP A 34 -12.03 -12.67 9.51
C TRP A 34 -13.20 -11.92 8.84
N ALA A 35 -13.84 -11.04 9.61
CA ALA A 35 -14.79 -10.05 9.10
C ALA A 35 -14.09 -8.69 9.07
N PRO A 36 -13.90 -8.06 7.89
CA PRO A 36 -13.31 -6.73 7.81
C PRO A 36 -14.28 -5.68 8.36
N GLU A 37 -13.78 -4.84 9.26
CA GLU A 37 -14.55 -3.79 9.94
C GLU A 37 -14.56 -2.48 9.14
N ALA A 38 -13.49 -2.20 8.39
CA ALA A 38 -13.42 -1.07 7.47
C ALA A 38 -13.26 -1.54 6.02
N ARG A 39 -13.91 -0.81 5.10
CA ARG A 39 -13.88 -1.05 3.67
C ARG A 39 -13.83 0.29 2.95
N GLY A 40 -13.01 0.39 1.92
CA GLY A 40 -12.87 1.60 1.13
C GLY A 40 -12.64 1.29 -0.34
N PHE A 41 -12.96 2.24 -1.20
CA PHE A 41 -12.71 2.18 -2.63
C PHE A 41 -12.09 3.49 -3.08
N GLY A 42 -11.17 3.45 -4.03
CA GLY A 42 -10.46 4.64 -4.46
C GLY A 42 -10.09 4.63 -5.92
N ILE A 43 -9.72 5.82 -6.38
CA ILE A 43 -9.02 6.03 -7.65
C ILE A 43 -7.63 6.57 -7.34
N PHE A 44 -6.67 6.20 -8.16
CA PHE A 44 -5.31 6.72 -8.02
C PHE A 44 -4.70 7.01 -9.38
N MET A 45 -3.73 7.90 -9.38
CA MET A 45 -2.90 8.27 -10.51
C MET A 45 -1.46 8.42 -10.06
N GLY A 46 -0.53 8.07 -10.93
CA GLY A 46 0.89 8.15 -10.63
C GLY A 46 1.75 8.04 -11.87
N TYR A 47 3.03 7.81 -11.63
CA TYR A 47 4.02 7.60 -12.66
C TYR A 47 4.86 6.36 -12.33
N ASN A 48 5.00 5.47 -13.31
CA ASN A 48 5.83 4.28 -13.24
C ASN A 48 7.14 4.52 -14.00
N TRP A 49 8.29 4.33 -13.35
CA TRP A 49 9.63 4.47 -13.94
C TRP A 49 10.21 3.18 -14.54
N GLY A 50 9.60 2.01 -14.25
CA GLY A 50 9.99 0.73 -14.85
C GLY A 50 9.45 0.53 -16.26
N GLU A 51 9.64 -0.65 -16.85
CA GLU A 51 9.08 -0.96 -18.17
C GLU A 51 7.68 -1.58 -17.99
N PRO A 52 6.59 -0.94 -18.49
CA PRO A 52 6.56 0.20 -19.40
C PRO A 52 6.55 1.50 -18.61
N ARG A 53 7.39 2.45 -19.02
CA ARG A 53 7.46 3.73 -18.34
C ARG A 53 6.27 4.58 -18.73
N GLY A 54 5.65 5.27 -17.78
CA GLY A 54 4.61 6.24 -18.08
C GLY A 54 3.64 6.47 -16.94
N VAL A 55 2.61 7.25 -17.24
CA VAL A 55 1.49 7.52 -16.33
C VAL A 55 0.77 6.20 -16.04
N GLU A 56 0.47 5.99 -14.76
CA GLU A 56 -0.43 4.94 -14.31
C GLU A 56 -1.69 5.54 -13.69
N TRP A 57 -2.80 4.85 -13.85
CA TRP A 57 -4.06 5.18 -13.18
C TRP A 57 -4.85 3.91 -12.93
N GLY A 58 -5.73 3.93 -11.94
CA GLY A 58 -6.48 2.72 -11.61
C GLY A 58 -7.47 2.91 -10.49
N PHE A 59 -8.03 1.77 -10.09
CA PHE A 59 -8.97 1.64 -8.99
C PHE A 59 -8.36 0.76 -7.91
N GLU A 60 -8.67 1.08 -6.66
CA GLU A 60 -8.29 0.25 -5.52
C GLU A 60 -9.49 -0.04 -4.62
N ALA A 61 -9.46 -1.22 -4.01
CA ALA A 61 -10.37 -1.64 -2.97
C ALA A 61 -9.54 -2.05 -1.76
N VAL A 62 -9.85 -1.50 -0.60
CA VAL A 62 -9.17 -1.77 0.66
C VAL A 62 -10.14 -2.34 1.68
N MET A 63 -9.67 -3.32 2.43
CA MET A 63 -10.35 -3.79 3.63
C MET A 63 -9.37 -3.77 4.78
N SER A 64 -9.81 -3.37 5.97
CA SER A 64 -8.95 -3.42 7.15
C SER A 64 -9.68 -3.95 8.37
N ARG A 65 -8.89 -4.56 9.25
CA ARG A 65 -9.28 -4.96 10.57
C ARG A 65 -8.39 -4.22 11.58
N PRO A 66 -8.98 -3.49 12.54
CA PRO A 66 -8.20 -2.82 13.55
C PRO A 66 -7.57 -3.83 14.52
N PHE A 67 -6.41 -3.49 15.08
CA PHE A 67 -5.73 -4.32 16.08
C PHE A 67 -6.44 -4.35 17.43
N GLN A 68 -7.18 -3.29 17.73
CA GLN A 68 -7.96 -3.15 18.95
C GLN A 68 -9.42 -2.91 18.56
N PRO A 69 -10.39 -3.48 19.29
CA PRO A 69 -11.79 -3.16 19.09
C PRO A 69 -11.99 -1.66 19.24
N GLN A 70 -12.48 -1.00 18.20
CA GLN A 70 -12.70 0.45 18.22
C GLN A 70 -14.17 0.73 18.54
N PRO A 71 -14.47 1.58 19.55
CA PRO A 71 -15.81 2.12 19.72
C PRO A 71 -16.25 2.81 18.42
N ARG A 72 -17.52 2.66 18.03
CA ARG A 72 -18.06 3.23 16.78
C ARG A 72 -17.84 4.76 16.64
N CYS A 73 -17.61 5.45 17.77
CA CYS A 73 -17.45 6.90 17.86
C CYS A 73 -16.18 7.32 18.63
N SER A 74 -15.07 6.60 18.41
CA SER A 74 -13.78 6.98 19.00
C SER A 74 -13.00 7.93 18.08
N ASP A 75 -12.51 9.02 18.66
CA ASP A 75 -11.52 9.94 18.07
C ASP A 75 -10.08 9.43 18.24
N GLU A 76 -9.90 8.23 18.79
CA GLU A 76 -8.59 7.61 18.94
C GLU A 76 -8.02 7.21 17.57
N ALA A 77 -6.72 7.40 17.43
CA ALA A 77 -5.95 6.95 16.28
C ALA A 77 -6.04 5.42 16.15
N ARG A 78 -6.30 4.95 14.92
CA ARG A 78 -6.52 3.54 14.64
C ARG A 78 -5.32 2.92 13.96
N ALA A 79 -5.03 1.67 14.28
CA ALA A 79 -4.05 0.87 13.58
C ALA A 79 -4.66 -0.48 13.20
N GLY A 80 -4.22 -1.04 12.09
CA GLY A 80 -4.78 -2.27 11.56
C GLY A 80 -4.03 -2.81 10.37
N PHE A 81 -4.61 -3.87 9.81
CA PHE A 81 -4.08 -4.53 8.63
C PHE A 81 -5.21 -5.11 7.79
N GLY A 82 -4.93 -5.42 6.53
CA GLY A 82 -5.87 -6.15 5.71
C GLY A 82 -5.44 -6.22 4.25
N PRO A 83 -6.30 -6.76 3.39
CA PRO A 83 -5.99 -6.87 1.97
C PRO A 83 -6.30 -5.56 1.23
N VAL A 84 -5.52 -5.33 0.19
CA VAL A 84 -5.79 -4.35 -0.86
C VAL A 84 -5.76 -5.05 -2.21
N LEU A 85 -6.73 -4.71 -3.05
CA LEU A 85 -6.81 -5.13 -4.44
C LEU A 85 -6.76 -3.91 -5.34
N ARG A 86 -6.00 -3.97 -6.44
CA ARG A 86 -5.92 -2.90 -7.43
C ARG A 86 -6.01 -3.41 -8.85
N VAL A 87 -6.63 -2.59 -9.69
CA VAL A 87 -6.63 -2.73 -11.15
C VAL A 87 -6.01 -1.47 -11.71
N THR A 88 -4.91 -1.61 -12.44
CA THR A 88 -4.07 -0.50 -12.88
C THR A 88 -3.83 -0.55 -14.38
N MET A 89 -3.91 0.60 -15.04
CA MET A 89 -3.44 0.79 -16.41
C MET A 89 -2.13 1.58 -16.38
N VAL A 90 -1.06 1.00 -16.91
CA VAL A 90 0.28 1.62 -16.98
C VAL A 90 0.63 1.97 -18.42
N GLY A 91 1.03 3.21 -18.67
CA GLY A 91 1.38 3.70 -20.01
C GLY A 91 0.25 3.52 -21.03
N GLY A 92 -1.00 3.51 -20.57
CA GLY A 92 -2.22 3.35 -21.39
C GLY A 92 -2.41 1.99 -22.05
N SER A 93 -1.49 1.03 -21.87
CA SER A 93 -1.51 -0.22 -22.65
C SER A 93 -1.21 -1.49 -21.86
N ARG A 94 -0.70 -1.37 -20.63
CA ARG A 94 -0.44 -2.51 -19.75
C ARG A 94 -1.44 -2.55 -18.61
N LEU A 95 -2.26 -3.60 -18.56
CA LEU A 95 -3.17 -3.86 -17.46
C LEU A 95 -2.41 -4.60 -16.36
N ALA A 96 -2.55 -4.18 -15.11
CA ALA A 96 -1.98 -4.86 -13.96
C ALA A 96 -3.03 -5.10 -12.89
N LEU A 97 -3.03 -6.33 -12.35
CA LEU A 97 -3.85 -6.74 -11.22
C LEU A 97 -2.93 -6.93 -10.02
N THR A 98 -3.17 -6.20 -8.95
CA THR A 98 -2.32 -6.20 -7.77
C THR A 98 -3.14 -6.67 -6.57
N GLY A 99 -2.58 -7.61 -5.82
CA GLY A 99 -3.10 -8.01 -4.50
C GLY A 99 -2.01 -7.83 -3.47
N ALA A 100 -2.31 -7.15 -2.38
CA ALA A 100 -1.37 -6.87 -1.31
C ALA A 100 -2.02 -7.01 0.07
N PHE A 101 -1.19 -7.14 1.08
CA PHE A 101 -1.58 -6.85 2.46
C PHE A 101 -0.94 -5.53 2.88
N HIS A 102 -1.73 -4.71 3.56
CA HIS A 102 -1.32 -3.45 4.16
C HIS A 102 -1.29 -3.59 5.68
N LEU A 103 -0.44 -2.81 6.33
CA LEU A 103 -0.21 -2.75 7.76
C LEU A 103 0.21 -1.33 8.12
N GLY A 104 -0.62 -0.67 8.92
CA GLY A 104 -0.36 0.72 9.28
C GLY A 104 -1.22 1.23 10.42
N GLY A 105 -1.20 2.54 10.56
CA GLY A 105 -2.07 3.25 11.48
C GLY A 105 -2.04 4.76 11.31
N GLU A 106 -3.01 5.39 11.93
CA GLU A 106 -3.15 6.83 12.04
C GLU A 106 -2.13 7.35 13.05
N SER A 107 -1.40 8.40 12.68
CA SER A 107 -0.62 9.20 13.65
C SER A 107 -1.56 10.10 14.46
N GLU A 108 -2.56 10.67 13.77
CA GLU A 108 -3.61 11.47 14.35
C GLU A 108 -4.89 11.19 13.56
N ARG A 109 -5.99 10.99 14.29
CA ARG A 109 -7.27 10.63 13.70
C ARG A 109 -7.69 11.68 12.69
N SER A 110 -8.05 11.24 11.48
CA SER A 110 -8.52 12.14 10.40
C SER A 110 -7.47 13.09 9.79
N VAL A 111 -6.22 13.06 10.24
CA VAL A 111 -5.19 13.97 9.72
C VAL A 111 -4.19 13.21 8.86
N LEU A 112 -3.54 12.21 9.46
CA LEU A 112 -2.42 11.53 8.84
C LEU A 112 -2.34 10.08 9.28
N ALA A 113 -2.12 9.19 8.32
CA ALA A 113 -1.86 7.78 8.53
C ALA A 113 -0.66 7.33 7.69
N PHE A 114 0.03 6.33 8.20
CA PHE A 114 1.17 5.69 7.56
C PHE A 114 0.91 4.21 7.42
N ASP A 115 1.20 3.67 6.25
CA ASP A 115 0.95 2.28 5.92
C ASP A 115 2.08 1.69 5.09
N GLY A 116 2.39 0.42 5.34
CA GLY A 116 3.30 -0.39 4.55
C GLY A 116 2.55 -1.50 3.84
N GLU A 117 2.85 -1.69 2.55
CA GLU A 117 2.27 -2.75 1.73
C GLU A 117 3.29 -3.80 1.33
N LEU A 118 2.85 -5.06 1.29
CA LEU A 118 3.59 -6.17 0.69
C LEU A 118 2.61 -7.04 -0.11
N GLY A 119 2.94 -7.34 -1.36
CA GLY A 119 2.02 -8.07 -2.22
C GLY A 119 2.62 -8.56 -3.53
N GLY A 120 1.73 -9.01 -4.41
CA GLY A 120 2.05 -9.47 -5.76
C GLY A 120 1.27 -8.73 -6.83
N THR A 121 1.81 -8.73 -8.04
CA THR A 121 1.20 -8.11 -9.22
C THR A 121 1.25 -9.06 -10.41
N LEU A 122 0.16 -9.15 -11.16
CA LEU A 122 0.10 -9.79 -12.48
C LEU A 122 -0.12 -8.72 -13.54
N ALA A 123 0.85 -8.55 -14.44
CA ALA A 123 0.81 -7.55 -15.49
C ALA A 123 0.67 -8.19 -16.88
N PHE A 124 -0.29 -7.71 -17.65
CA PHE A 124 -0.64 -8.17 -18.99
C PHE A 124 -0.28 -7.09 -20.00
N GLY A 125 0.64 -7.40 -20.92
CA GLY A 125 1.07 -6.46 -21.96
C GLY A 125 1.53 -7.16 -23.24
N LYS A 126 2.15 -6.38 -24.14
CA LYS A 126 2.66 -6.87 -25.44
C LYS A 126 3.66 -8.02 -25.30
N ASP A 127 4.45 -8.00 -24.24
CA ASP A 127 5.49 -9.00 -23.96
C ASP A 127 4.96 -10.23 -23.21
N GLY A 128 3.63 -10.34 -23.04
CA GLY A 128 2.96 -11.43 -22.34
C GLY A 128 2.61 -11.12 -20.88
N LEU A 129 2.33 -12.18 -20.11
CA LEU A 129 2.03 -12.12 -18.68
C LEU A 129 3.34 -12.07 -17.87
N ARG A 130 3.45 -11.08 -16.97
CA ARG A 130 4.55 -10.96 -16.01
C ARG A 130 4.00 -10.99 -14.60
N ALA A 131 4.69 -11.69 -13.70
CA ALA A 131 4.39 -11.69 -12.28
C ALA A 131 5.46 -10.90 -11.51
N GLY A 132 5.02 -10.16 -10.49
CA GLY A 132 5.86 -9.34 -9.63
C GLY A 132 5.55 -9.54 -8.16
N ILE A 133 6.56 -9.25 -7.33
CA ILE A 133 6.41 -9.08 -5.89
C ILE A 133 6.72 -7.62 -5.64
N HIS A 134 5.91 -6.94 -4.85
CA HIS A 134 6.09 -5.53 -4.56
C HIS A 134 6.02 -5.24 -3.07
N SER A 135 6.71 -4.18 -2.67
CA SER A 135 6.49 -3.51 -1.39
C SER A 135 6.16 -2.04 -1.64
N GLY A 136 5.39 -1.44 -0.77
CA GLY A 136 5.04 -0.03 -0.86
C GLY A 136 4.93 0.64 0.50
N ALA A 137 4.91 1.96 0.47
CA ALA A 137 4.56 2.79 1.60
C ALA A 137 3.49 3.79 1.16
N LEU A 138 2.55 4.08 2.05
CA LEU A 138 1.47 5.02 1.83
C LEU A 138 1.44 6.03 2.96
N VAL A 139 1.15 7.26 2.58
CA VAL A 139 0.86 8.37 3.49
C VAL A 139 -0.54 8.83 3.14
N GLU A 140 -1.44 8.78 4.10
CA GLU A 140 -2.87 8.93 3.84
C GLU A 140 -3.47 9.98 4.78
N SER A 141 -4.43 10.72 4.25
CA SER A 141 -5.39 11.53 5.01
C SER A 141 -6.78 10.93 4.80
N VAL A 142 -7.81 11.59 5.30
CA VAL A 142 -9.22 11.17 5.13
C VAL A 142 -9.62 11.07 3.67
N VAL A 143 -9.07 11.97 2.84
CA VAL A 143 -9.52 12.16 1.46
C VAL A 143 -8.43 11.76 0.47
N PHE A 144 -7.18 12.13 0.74
CA PHE A 144 -6.06 11.95 -0.16
C PHE A 144 -5.11 10.86 0.34
N ASN A 145 -4.57 10.08 -0.59
CA ASN A 145 -3.44 9.19 -0.33
C ASN A 145 -2.28 9.51 -1.27
N PHE A 146 -1.07 9.30 -0.79
CA PHE A 146 0.17 9.27 -1.57
C PHE A 146 0.82 7.92 -1.37
N TYR A 147 1.38 7.36 -2.45
CA TYR A 147 2.06 6.08 -2.38
C TYR A 147 3.40 6.12 -3.10
N GLY A 148 4.32 5.28 -2.62
CA GLY A 148 5.52 4.86 -3.34
C GLY A 148 5.61 3.34 -3.32
N ARG A 149 5.84 2.71 -4.48
CA ARG A 149 5.87 1.26 -4.62
C ARG A 149 7.08 0.81 -5.43
N GLN A 150 7.74 -0.24 -4.96
CA GLN A 150 8.80 -0.96 -5.68
C GLN A 150 8.32 -2.36 -6.01
N ASP A 151 8.34 -2.74 -7.28
CA ASP A 151 8.24 -4.12 -7.72
C ASP A 151 9.65 -4.70 -7.93
N TRP A 152 9.94 -5.78 -7.24
CA TRP A 152 11.26 -6.38 -7.15
C TRP A 152 11.59 -7.25 -8.35
N LEU A 153 10.61 -7.95 -8.92
CA LEU A 153 10.85 -8.88 -10.04
C LEU A 153 10.66 -8.20 -11.39
N MET A 154 9.76 -7.22 -11.48
CA MET A 154 9.61 -6.39 -12.67
C MET A 154 10.61 -5.24 -12.74
N SER A 155 11.39 -5.02 -11.66
CA SER A 155 12.36 -3.92 -11.53
C SER A 155 11.72 -2.56 -11.84
N SER A 156 10.51 -2.34 -11.33
CA SER A 156 9.74 -1.12 -11.56
C SER A 156 9.50 -0.38 -10.26
N TYR A 157 9.49 0.94 -10.32
CA TYR A 157 9.17 1.80 -9.20
C TYR A 157 8.07 2.76 -9.64
N SER A 158 7.07 2.99 -8.79
CA SER A 158 6.03 3.98 -9.04
C SER A 158 5.75 4.85 -7.82
N MET A 159 5.34 6.08 -8.09
CA MET A 159 4.85 7.04 -7.11
C MET A 159 3.59 7.68 -7.64
N GLY A 160 2.68 8.01 -6.74
CA GLY A 160 1.45 8.69 -7.12
C GLY A 160 0.64 9.11 -5.92
N GLY A 161 -0.59 9.48 -6.21
CA GLY A 161 -1.59 9.74 -5.20
C GLY A 161 -2.98 9.49 -5.72
N GLY A 162 -3.94 9.55 -4.82
CA GLY A 162 -5.30 9.18 -5.12
C GLY A 162 -6.28 9.70 -4.10
N PHE A 163 -7.52 9.33 -4.33
CA PHE A 163 -8.65 9.63 -3.48
C PHE A 163 -9.31 8.33 -3.05
N ARG A 164 -9.65 8.21 -1.78
CA ARG A 164 -10.47 7.10 -1.26
C ARG A 164 -11.81 7.60 -0.77
N TYR A 165 -12.85 6.90 -1.19
CA TYR A 165 -14.13 6.91 -0.52
C TYR A 165 -14.05 5.93 0.66
N LEU A 166 -14.08 6.50 1.87
CA LEU A 166 -13.80 5.88 3.16
C LEU A 166 -12.30 5.60 3.41
N PRO A 167 -11.72 6.11 4.52
CA PRO A 167 -10.32 5.88 4.83
C PRO A 167 -10.05 4.42 5.22
N THR A 168 -8.79 4.03 5.08
CA THR A 168 -8.26 2.68 5.31
C THR A 168 -8.64 2.12 6.68
N PHE A 169 -8.57 2.94 7.72
CA PHE A 169 -8.87 2.56 9.10
C PHE A 169 -10.31 2.90 9.52
N GLY A 170 -11.20 3.07 8.54
CA GLY A 170 -12.64 3.18 8.73
C GLY A 170 -13.15 4.62 8.87
N PRO A 171 -14.47 4.81 8.65
CA PRO A 171 -15.14 6.12 8.62
C PRO A 171 -14.94 6.91 9.90
N LEU A 172 -14.91 8.24 9.76
CA LEU A 172 -14.81 9.20 10.87
C LEU A 172 -16.12 9.31 11.66
N ASP A 173 -17.23 9.08 10.98
CA ASP A 173 -18.53 9.68 11.29
C ASP A 173 -19.69 8.68 11.23
N GLN A 174 -19.43 7.36 11.14
CA GLN A 174 -20.50 6.36 11.27
C GLN A 174 -20.94 6.16 12.73
N CYS A 175 -21.41 7.26 13.31
CA CYS A 175 -22.27 7.32 14.48
C CYS A 175 -23.71 7.51 13.99
N ALA A 176 -24.31 6.48 13.38
CA ALA A 176 -25.69 6.55 12.93
C ALA A 176 -26.48 5.33 13.42
N GLY A 177 -27.42 5.57 14.35
CA GLY A 177 -28.59 4.73 14.64
C GLY A 177 -28.35 3.43 15.37
#